data_AF-A0A8X6F4D0-F1
#
_entry.id   AF-A0A8X6F4D0-F1
#
_cell.length_a   1.000
_cell.length_b   1.000
_cell.length_c   1.000
_cell.angle_alpha   90.00
_cell.angle_beta   90.00
_cell.angle_gamma   90.00
#
_symmetry.space_group_name_H-M   'P 1'
#
loop_
_entity.id
_entity.type
_entity.pdbx_description
1 polymer ?
#
loop_
_entity_poly.entity_id
_entity_poly.type
_entity_poly.pdbx_seq_one_letter_code
_entity_poly.pdbx_strand_id
1 'polypeptide(L)'
;MANNLPTIPAFELGTNPSESWRHWKEDFEDYLEALRYSEAPEKTKTALFRHLCGEELKKQLRAFDLKPNDGCEGVTLQQVLQEFDK
;
A
#
# COMPACT_ATOMS: atom_id res chain seq x y z
N MET A 1 -0.13 -21.31 -11.95
CA MET A 1 -0.21 -21.82 -10.57
C MET A 1 -0.48 -20.61 -9.70
N ALA A 2 -1.59 -20.58 -8.95
CA ALA A 2 -1.87 -19.49 -8.03
C ALA A 2 -0.88 -19.62 -6.88
N ASN A 3 0.11 -18.73 -6.83
CA ASN A 3 1.06 -18.70 -5.72
C ASN A 3 0.28 -18.28 -4.47
N ASN A 4 -0.06 -19.24 -3.62
CA ASN A 4 -0.57 -19.00 -2.26
C ASN A 4 0.60 -18.50 -1.39
N LEU A 5 1.17 -17.35 -1.75
CA LEU A 5 2.10 -16.66 -0.88
C LEU A 5 1.32 -16.17 0.34
N PRO A 6 1.79 -16.45 1.57
CA PRO A 6 1.18 -15.88 2.75
C PRO A 6 1.17 -14.35 2.61
N THR A 7 0.06 -13.73 2.99
CA THR A 7 -0.05 -12.27 3.02
C THR A 7 1.00 -11.70 3.97
N ILE A 8 1.61 -10.58 3.60
CA ILE A 8 2.48 -9.84 4.52
C ILE A 8 1.72 -9.47 5.79
N PRO A 9 2.38 -9.37 6.95
CA PRO A 9 1.74 -8.88 8.17
C PRO A 9 1.21 -7.46 7.93
N ALA A 10 0.11 -7.13 8.60
CA ALA A 10 -0.42 -5.78 8.57
C ALA A 10 0.57 -4.81 9.22
N PHE A 11 0.56 -3.55 8.79
CA PHE A 11 1.41 -2.53 9.40
C PHE A 11 1.04 -2.34 10.87
N GLU A 12 2.05 -2.42 11.73
CA GLU A 12 1.95 -2.12 13.15
C GLU A 12 2.84 -0.93 13.48
N LEU A 13 2.27 0.01 14.25
CA LEU A 13 3.01 1.18 14.69
C LEU A 13 4.02 0.76 15.76
N GLY A 14 5.26 0.50 15.33
CA GLY A 14 6.36 0.15 16.22
C GLY A 14 6.92 1.35 16.97
N THR A 15 7.99 1.12 17.74
CA THR A 15 8.68 2.15 18.53
C THR A 15 9.21 3.31 17.67
N ASN A 16 9.58 3.00 16.42
CA ASN A 16 10.01 3.96 15.40
C ASN A 16 9.04 3.89 14.21
N PRO A 17 8.04 4.79 14.12
CA PRO A 17 7.02 4.76 13.07
C PRO A 17 7.60 4.85 11.65
N SER A 18 8.62 5.69 11.44
CA SER A 18 9.25 5.89 10.13
C SER A 18 10.03 4.66 9.66
N GLU A 19 10.75 3.98 10.55
CA GLU A 19 11.44 2.73 10.20
C GLU A 19 10.45 1.59 9.99
N SER A 20 9.41 1.49 10.82
CA SER A 20 8.34 0.50 10.66
C SER A 20 7.63 0.69 9.33
N TRP A 21 7.39 1.94 8.92
CA TRP A 21 6.78 2.25 7.63
C TRP A 21 7.68 1.86 6.48
N ARG A 22 8.97 2.21 6.55
CA ARG A 22 9.95 1.87 5.51
C ARG A 22 10.03 0.36 5.29
N HIS A 23 10.20 -0.43 6.36
CA HIS A 23 10.28 -1.88 6.24
C HIS A 23 8.99 -2.48 5.69
N TRP A 24 7.83 -2.04 6.19
CA TRP A 24 6.54 -2.56 5.72
C TRP A 24 6.28 -2.19 4.24
N LYS A 25 6.69 -1.00 3.81
CA LYS A 25 6.59 -0.56 2.43
C LYS A 25 7.47 -1.41 1.51
N GLU A 26 8.72 -1.66 1.90
CA GLU A 26 9.64 -2.56 1.18
C GLU A 26 9.02 -3.96 1.03
N ASP A 27 8.54 -4.55 2.13
CA ASP A 27 7.84 -5.85 2.12
C ASP A 27 6.62 -5.86 1.19
N PHE A 28 5.87 -4.75 1.14
CA PHE A 28 4.71 -4.62 0.26
C PHE A 28 5.09 -4.51 -1.22
N GLU A 29 6.17 -3.80 -1.55
CA GLU A 29 6.69 -3.72 -2.91
C GLU A 29 7.20 -5.09 -3.39
N ASP A 30 7.96 -5.79 -2.56
CA ASP A 30 8.40 -7.18 -2.81
C ASP A 30 7.20 -8.13 -2.97
N TYR A 31 6.15 -7.97 -2.16
CA TYR A 31 4.93 -8.78 -2.26
C TYR A 31 4.19 -8.55 -3.58
N LEU A 32 4.10 -7.31 -4.04
CA LEU A 32 3.51 -6.99 -5.35
C LEU A 32 4.32 -7.61 -6.49
N GLU A 33 5.65 -7.58 -6.41
CA GLU A 33 6.54 -8.20 -7.40
C GLU A 33 6.39 -9.73 -7.41
N ALA A 34 6.45 -10.36 -6.24
CA ALA A 34 6.37 -11.81 -6.10
C ALA A 34 5.04 -12.39 -6.62
N LEU A 35 3.95 -11.62 -6.52
CA LEU A 35 2.63 -11.97 -7.04
C LEU A 35 2.35 -11.47 -8.45
N ARG A 36 3.33 -10.82 -9.09
CA ARG A 36 3.22 -10.22 -10.43
C ARG A 36 2.09 -9.18 -10.51
N TYR A 37 1.73 -8.57 -9.38
CA TYR A 37 0.81 -7.43 -9.34
C TYR A 37 1.48 -6.13 -9.79
N SER A 38 2.80 -6.12 -10.03
CA SER A 38 3.51 -4.98 -10.64
C SER A 38 2.91 -4.56 -12.00
N GLU A 39 2.45 -5.54 -12.79
CA GLU A 39 1.80 -5.32 -14.10
C GLU A 39 0.29 -5.04 -13.97
N ALA A 40 -0.28 -5.15 -12.76
CA ALA A 40 -1.71 -4.97 -12.54
C ALA A 40 -2.11 -3.48 -12.62
N PRO A 41 -3.39 -3.19 -12.92
CA PRO A 41 -3.90 -1.82 -12.89
C PRO A 41 -3.69 -1.15 -11.53
N GLU A 42 -3.41 0.15 -11.52
CA GLU A 42 -3.21 0.94 -10.29
C GLU A 42 -4.36 0.77 -9.29
N LYS A 43 -5.62 0.72 -9.78
CA LYS A 43 -6.80 0.47 -8.93
C LYS A 43 -6.69 -0.83 -8.12
N THR A 44 -6.12 -1.88 -8.71
CA THR A 44 -5.95 -3.19 -8.05
C THR A 44 -4.87 -3.10 -7.00
N LYS A 45 -3.75 -2.44 -7.30
CA LYS A 45 -2.66 -2.21 -6.33
C LYS A 45 -3.13 -1.38 -5.14
N THR A 46 -3.89 -0.30 -5.37
CA THR A 46 -4.49 0.51 -4.30
C THR A 46 -5.47 -0.29 -3.46
N ALA A 47 -6.28 -1.17 -4.07
CA ALA A 47 -7.19 -2.05 -3.34
C ALA A 47 -6.42 -3.07 -2.48
N LEU A 48 -5.35 -3.66 -3.01
CA LEU A 48 -4.46 -4.56 -2.26
C LEU A 48 -3.80 -3.85 -1.08
N PHE A 49 -3.28 -2.63 -1.28
CA PHE A 49 -2.75 -1.81 -0.20
C PHE A 49 -3.79 -1.63 0.90
N ARG A 50 -5.01 -1.20 0.58
CA ARG A 50 -6.10 -1.01 1.56
C ARG A 50 -6.49 -2.29 2.28
N HIS A 51 -6.29 -3.46 1.66
CA HIS A 51 -6.55 -4.74 2.28
C HIS A 51 -5.46 -5.11 3.30
N LEU A 52 -4.19 -4.88 2.95
CA LEU A 52 -3.02 -5.33 3.71
C LEU A 52 -2.51 -4.31 4.74
N CYS A 53 -2.71 -3.01 4.52
CA CYS A 53 -2.09 -1.93 5.31
C CYS A 53 -2.57 -1.84 6.77
N GLY A 54 -3.58 -2.63 7.17
CA GLY A 54 -4.07 -2.63 8.55
C GLY A 54 -4.93 -1.42 8.91
N GLU A 55 -5.46 -1.42 10.13
CA GLU A 55 -6.38 -0.38 10.59
C GLU A 55 -5.71 0.99 10.77
N GLU A 56 -4.45 1.00 11.17
CA GLU A 56 -3.72 2.24 11.44
C GLU A 56 -3.48 3.05 10.15
N LEU A 57 -2.92 2.42 9.12
CA LEU A 57 -2.73 3.08 7.82
C LEU A 57 -4.07 3.38 7.15
N LYS A 58 -5.13 2.57 7.34
CA LYS A 58 -6.47 2.93 6.85
C LYS A 58 -6.99 4.22 7.47
N LYS A 59 -6.77 4.45 8.77
CA LYS A 59 -7.18 5.70 9.43
C LYS A 59 -6.42 6.89 8.86
N GLN A 60 -5.10 6.78 8.71
CA GLN A 60 -4.27 7.82 8.10
C GLN A 60 -4.67 8.08 6.64
N LEU A 61 -4.88 7.03 5.85
CA LEU A 61 -5.35 7.13 4.46
C LEU A 61 -6.70 7.85 4.34
N ARG A 62 -7.62 7.64 5.29
CA ARG A 62 -8.90 8.37 5.35
C ARG A 62 -8.75 9.82 5.77
N ALA A 63 -7.67 10.14 6.50
CA ALA A 63 -7.33 11.51 6.85
C ALA A 63 -6.65 12.25 5.68
N PHE A 64 -6.04 11.52 4.75
CA PHE A 64 -5.49 12.12 3.54
C PHE A 64 -6.62 12.55 2.59
N ASP A 65 -6.63 13.83 2.20
CA ASP A 65 -7.53 14.37 1.18
C ASP A 65 -6.99 14.05 -0.23
N LEU A 66 -6.82 12.76 -0.54
CA LEU A 66 -6.29 12.31 -1.82
C LEU A 66 -7.36 12.44 -2.90
N LYS A 67 -7.12 13.32 -3.86
CA LYS A 67 -7.97 13.47 -5.04
C LYS A 67 -7.46 12.58 -6.18
N PRO A 68 -8.36 11.95 -6.95
CA PRO A 68 -7.96 11.25 -8.16
C PRO A 68 -7.27 12.23 -9.11
N ASN A 69 -6.17 11.81 -9.73
CA ASN A 69 -5.46 12.65 -10.69
C ASN A 69 -6.24 12.72 -12.01
N ASP A 70 -6.17 13.86 -12.71
CA ASP A 70 -6.81 14.03 -14.03
C ASP A 70 -6.34 12.92 -14.99
N GLY A 71 -7.29 12.06 -15.40
CA GLY A 71 -7.03 10.91 -16.29
C GLY A 71 -6.93 9.54 -15.61
N CYS A 72 -7.00 9.45 -14.27
CA CYS A 72 -7.07 8.18 -13.55
C CYS A 72 -8.42 8.03 -12.83
N GLU A 73 -9.11 6.89 -12.97
CA GLU A 73 -10.42 6.61 -12.34
C GLU A 73 -10.37 6.50 -10.80
N GLY A 74 -9.24 6.83 -10.16
CA GLY A 74 -9.06 6.75 -8.71
C GLY A 74 -7.69 7.24 -8.24
N VAL A 75 -7.49 7.16 -6.92
CA VAL A 75 -6.19 7.44 -6.29
C VAL A 75 -5.22 6.30 -6.61
N THR A 76 -4.07 6.66 -7.15
CA THR A 76 -3.00 5.71 -7.51
C THR A 76 -2.27 5.20 -6.28
N LEU A 77 -1.67 4.01 -6.34
CA LEU A 77 -0.89 3.48 -5.22
C LEU A 77 0.29 4.41 -4.93
N GLN A 78 0.94 4.91 -5.98
CA GLN A 78 2.08 5.81 -5.85
C GLN A 78 1.73 7.09 -5.07
N GLN A 79 0.57 7.69 -5.33
CA GLN A 79 0.10 8.86 -4.55
C GLN A 79 -0.10 8.53 -3.07
N VAL A 80 -0.67 7.37 -2.78
CA VAL A 80 -0.85 6.92 -1.39
C VAL A 80 0.49 6.79 -0.70
N LEU A 81 1.44 6.06 -1.30
CA LEU A 81 2.76 5.84 -0.72
C LEU A 81 3.53 7.15 -0.54
N GLN A 82 3.44 8.08 -1.50
CA GLN A 82 4.06 9.40 -1.39
C GLN A 82 3.49 10.23 -0.24
N GLU A 83 2.20 10.13 0.05
CA GLU A 83 1.59 10.89 1.14
C GLU A 83 2.00 10.34 2.52
N PHE A 84 2.26 9.05 2.63
CA PHE A 84 2.82 8.45 3.84
C PHE A 84 4.30 8.75 4.06
N ASP A 85 5.05 9.07 3.01
CA ASP A 85 6.47 9.44 3.07
C ASP A 85 6.72 10.93 3.41
N LYS A 86 5.67 11.75 3.49
CA LYS A 86 5.77 13.18 3.87
C LYS A 86 5.81 13.38 5.39
#